data_AF-A0A0K8P509-F1
#
_entry.id   AF-A0A0K8P509-F1
#
_cell.length_a   1.000
_cell.length_b   1.000
_cell.length_c   1.000
_cell.angle_alpha   90.00
_cell.angle_beta   90.00
_cell.angle_gamma   90.00
#
_symmetry.space_group_name_H-M   'P 1'
#
loop_
_entity.id
_entity.type
_entity.pdbx_description
1 polymer ?
#
loop_
_entity_poly.entity_id
_entity_poly.type
_entity_poly.pdbx_seq_one_letter_code
_entity_poly.pdbx_strand_id
1 'polypeptide(L)'
;MNLLDLRQHASSWPVLQSLRFPVTQEIAAGALAEGFEGVAYRSAQHYGQDCFVVFGPGLKTFKLVWRKALVLADGSMHQALVTAIRGGQIMLTP
;
A
#
# COMPACT_ATOMS: atom_id res chain seq x y z
N MET A 1 3.07 16.06 7.81
CA MET A 1 3.12 14.63 7.45
C MET A 1 4.55 14.29 7.07
N ASN A 2 5.20 13.44 7.87
CA ASN A 2 6.58 13.00 7.65
C ASN A 2 6.59 11.62 6.98
N LEU A 3 7.18 11.51 5.80
CA LEU A 3 7.19 10.28 5.00
C LEU A 3 8.63 9.80 4.78
N LEU A 4 8.84 8.49 4.89
CA LEU A 4 10.10 7.89 4.48
C LEU A 4 10.19 7.85 2.95
N ASP A 5 11.24 8.44 2.38
CA ASP A 5 11.43 8.52 0.92
C ASP A 5 12.25 7.34 0.39
N LEU A 6 11.54 6.37 -0.21
CA LEU A 6 12.10 5.18 -0.86
C LEU A 6 12.20 5.33 -2.39
N ARG A 7 11.86 6.50 -2.96
CA ARG A 7 11.85 6.72 -4.43
C ARG A 7 13.24 6.56 -5.05
N GLN A 8 14.27 6.88 -4.29
CA GLN A 8 15.69 6.72 -4.68
C GLN A 8 16.12 5.26 -4.83
N HIS A 9 15.41 4.30 -4.21
CA HIS A 9 15.77 2.88 -4.31
C HIS A 9 15.18 2.19 -5.56
N ALA A 10 14.54 2.93 -6.46
CA ALA A 10 13.96 2.38 -7.69
C ALA A 10 14.98 2.13 -8.83
N SER A 11 16.25 2.54 -8.65
CA SER A 11 17.22 2.64 -9.75
C SER A 11 17.83 1.31 -10.21
N SER A 12 17.69 0.20 -9.47
CA SER A 12 18.17 -1.12 -9.89
C SER A 12 17.29 -2.31 -9.46
N TRP A 13 16.49 -2.16 -8.40
CA TRP A 13 15.57 -3.19 -7.91
C TRP A 13 14.36 -2.51 -7.27
N PRO A 14 13.11 -2.76 -7.69
CA PRO A 14 11.98 -2.14 -7.01
C PRO A 14 11.93 -2.61 -5.56
N VAL A 15 12.20 -1.71 -4.61
CA VAL A 15 12.22 -2.04 -3.18
C VAL A 15 10.88 -2.57 -2.70
N LEU A 16 9.79 -2.03 -3.26
CA LEU A 16 8.44 -2.53 -3.01
C LEU A 16 7.94 -3.27 -4.26
N GLN A 17 7.68 -4.56 -4.09
CA GLN A 17 7.05 -5.41 -5.11
C GLN A 17 5.79 -6.03 -4.51
N SER A 18 4.69 -5.99 -5.25
CA SER A 18 3.40 -6.55 -4.83
C SER A 18 3.47 -8.04 -4.45
N LEU A 19 4.39 -8.80 -5.07
CA LEU A 19 4.62 -10.21 -4.78
C LEU A 19 5.54 -10.46 -3.57
N ARG A 20 6.22 -9.42 -3.06
CA ARG A 20 7.10 -9.49 -1.87
C ARG A 20 6.41 -8.85 -0.67
N PHE A 21 5.23 -9.38 -0.36
CA PHE A 21 4.38 -8.86 0.71
C PHE A 21 5.08 -8.81 2.08
N PRO A 22 5.83 -9.84 2.54
CA PRO A 22 6.49 -9.80 3.84
C PRO A 22 7.55 -8.69 3.93
N VAL A 23 8.39 -8.55 2.91
CA VAL A 23 9.44 -7.51 2.86
C VAL A 23 8.81 -6.11 2.86
N THR A 24 7.72 -5.93 2.13
CA THR A 24 6.99 -4.64 2.09
C THR A 24 6.39 -4.31 3.46
N GLN A 25 5.85 -5.30 4.17
CA GLN A 25 5.32 -5.13 5.52
C GLN A 25 6.41 -4.82 6.54
N GLU A 26 7.56 -5.49 6.47
CA GLU A 26 8.71 -5.24 7.35
C GLU A 26 9.23 -3.81 7.20
N ILE A 27 9.37 -3.31 5.96
CA ILE A 27 9.76 -1.92 5.70
C ILE A 27 8.74 -0.94 6.27
N ALA A 28 7.44 -1.18 6.08
CA ALA A 28 6.40 -0.32 6.62
C ALA A 28 6.39 -0.32 8.16
N ALA A 29 6.61 -1.49 8.78
CA ALA A 29 6.72 -1.62 10.23
C ALA A 29 7.95 -0.90 10.78
N GLY A 30 9.10 -1.01 10.12
CA GLY A 30 10.32 -0.27 10.47
C GLY A 30 10.12 1.24 10.39
N ALA A 31 9.56 1.73 9.28
CA ALA A 31 9.25 3.14 9.10
C ALA A 31 8.31 3.67 10.20
N LEU A 32 7.29 2.89 10.57
CA LEU A 32 6.39 3.25 11.65
C LEU A 32 7.11 3.29 13.01
N ALA A 33 7.98 2.32 13.30
CA ALA A 33 8.76 2.27 14.53
C ALA A 33 9.74 3.45 14.65
N GLU A 34 10.26 3.94 13.54
CA GLU A 34 11.12 5.14 13.45
C GLU A 34 10.34 6.46 13.52
N GLY A 35 9.01 6.41 13.62
CA GLY A 35 8.16 7.59 13.76
C GLY A 35 7.73 8.25 12.45
N PHE A 36 7.92 7.59 11.30
CA PHE A 36 7.34 8.05 10.04
C PHE A 36 5.83 7.79 10.00
N GLU A 37 5.11 8.66 9.28
CA GLU A 37 3.65 8.61 9.12
C GLU A 37 3.24 7.91 7.81
N GLY A 38 4.21 7.43 7.04
CA GLY A 38 4.00 6.74 5.78
C GLY A 38 5.30 6.57 4.98
N VAL A 39 5.16 6.04 3.76
CA VAL A 39 6.25 5.85 2.79
C VAL A 39 5.89 6.45 1.44
N ALA A 40 6.87 7.09 0.79
CA ALA A 40 6.81 7.49 -0.62
C ALA A 40 7.72 6.57 -1.43
N TYR A 41 7.24 5.98 -2.52
CA TYR A 41 7.98 4.99 -3.31
C TYR A 41 7.62 5.08 -4.79
N ARG A 42 8.43 4.47 -5.67
CA ARG A 42 8.08 4.28 -7.08
C ARG A 42 7.63 2.84 -7.30
N SER A 43 6.43 2.66 -7.85
CA SER A 43 5.88 1.33 -8.10
C SER A 43 6.48 0.71 -9.36
N ALA A 44 6.85 -0.57 -9.28
CA ALA A 44 7.20 -1.36 -10.47
C ALA A 44 6.01 -1.55 -11.43
N GLN A 45 4.77 -1.47 -10.93
CA GLN A 45 3.55 -1.67 -11.71
C GLN A 45 3.09 -0.38 -12.42
N HIS A 46 3.56 0.78 -11.98
CA HIS A 46 3.25 2.08 -12.57
C HIS A 46 4.54 2.87 -12.78
N TYR A 47 5.24 2.60 -13.88
CA TYR A 47 6.51 3.24 -14.22
C TYR A 47 6.39 4.77 -14.22
N GLY A 48 7.28 5.44 -13.49
CA GLY A 48 7.38 6.89 -13.44
C GLY A 48 6.40 7.61 -12.52
N GLN A 49 5.51 6.90 -11.80
CA GLN A 49 4.59 7.50 -10.84
C GLN A 49 5.10 7.38 -9.40
N ASP A 50 4.97 8.46 -8.64
CA ASP A 50 5.18 8.45 -7.20
C ASP A 50 3.95 7.86 -6.52
N CYS A 51 4.17 6.85 -5.70
CA CYS A 51 3.16 6.15 -4.93
C CYS A 51 3.36 6.46 -3.44
N PHE A 52 2.25 6.52 -2.71
CA PHE A 52 2.24 6.86 -1.30
C PHE A 52 1.44 5.83 -0.52
N VAL A 53 1.99 5.41 0.62
CA VAL A 53 1.23 4.70 1.67
C VAL A 53 1.28 5.58 2.90
N VAL A 54 0.11 5.83 3.51
CA VAL A 54 -0.02 6.62 4.73
C VAL A 54 -0.53 5.72 5.83
N PHE A 55 0.11 5.78 7.00
CA PHE A 55 -0.24 4.99 8.17
C PHE A 55 -1.36 5.64 8.98
N GLY A 56 -1.98 4.85 9.88
CA GLY A 56 -3.15 5.26 10.66
C GLY A 56 -3.10 6.67 11.27
N PRO A 57 -2.01 7.09 11.94
CA PRO A 57 -1.88 8.45 12.46
C PRO A 57 -1.93 9.53 11.37
N GLY A 58 -1.16 9.34 10.28
CA GLY A 58 -1.11 10.27 9.14
C GLY A 58 -2.44 10.35 8.38
N LEU A 59 -3.22 9.26 8.34
CA LEU A 59 -4.54 9.24 7.69
C LEU A 59 -5.53 10.24 8.32
N LYS A 60 -5.35 10.60 9.60
CA LYS A 60 -6.19 11.60 10.28
C LYS A 60 -6.05 13.00 9.69
N THR A 61 -4.96 13.27 8.98
CA THR A 61 -4.75 14.57 8.31
C THR A 61 -5.50 14.68 6.98
N PHE A 62 -6.01 13.57 6.45
CA PHE A 62 -6.78 13.56 5.21
C PHE A 62 -8.25 13.87 5.47
N LYS A 63 -8.83 14.70 4.61
CA LYS A 63 -10.28 14.85 4.54
C LYS A 63 -10.85 13.63 3.81
N LEU A 64 -11.74 12.91 4.47
CA LEU A 64 -12.52 11.87 3.81
C LEU A 64 -13.42 12.50 2.74
N VAL A 65 -13.20 12.13 1.47
CA VAL A 65 -14.04 12.56 0.35
C VAL A 65 -15.17 11.56 0.10
N TRP A 66 -14.87 10.26 0.11
CA TRP A 66 -15.83 9.19 -0.08
C TRP A 66 -15.31 7.89 0.52
N ARG A 67 -16.21 6.93 0.75
CA ARG A 67 -15.87 5.54 1.14
C ARG A 67 -16.77 4.56 0.41
N LYS A 68 -16.28 3.34 0.17
CA LYS A 68 -17.08 2.25 -0.40
C LYS A 68 -16.79 0.96 0.34
N ALA A 69 -17.82 0.17 0.61
CA ALA A 69 -17.66 -1.10 1.28
C ALA A 69 -16.93 -2.10 0.37
N LEU A 70 -15.97 -2.83 0.92
CA LEU A 70 -15.24 -3.88 0.20
C LEU A 70 -15.99 -5.21 0.20
N VAL A 71 -16.90 -5.40 1.15
CA VAL A 71 -17.89 -6.48 1.20
C VAL A 71 -19.26 -5.86 1.04
N LEU A 72 -20.04 -6.37 0.09
CA LEU A 72 -21.37 -5.88 -0.23
C LEU A 72 -22.41 -6.53 0.71
N ALA A 73 -23.63 -5.98 0.70
CA ALA A 73 -24.70 -6.43 1.61
C ALA A 73 -25.11 -7.89 1.40
N ASP A 74 -24.89 -8.43 0.21
CA ASP A 74 -25.14 -9.83 -0.16
C ASP A 74 -23.96 -10.76 0.17
N GLY A 75 -22.93 -10.25 0.86
CA GLY A 75 -21.72 -11.00 1.20
C GLY A 75 -20.71 -11.13 0.06
N SER A 76 -21.01 -10.60 -1.13
CA SER A 76 -20.05 -10.60 -2.24
C SER A 76 -18.94 -9.56 -2.04
N MET A 77 -17.81 -9.76 -2.71
CA MET A 77 -16.69 -8.82 -2.66
C MET A 77 -16.84 -7.74 -3.73
N HIS A 78 -16.50 -6.50 -3.37
CA HIS A 78 -16.40 -5.41 -4.33
C HIS A 78 -15.34 -5.71 -5.39
N GLN A 79 -15.61 -5.40 -6.66
CA GLN A 79 -14.73 -5.72 -7.79
C GLN A 79 -13.28 -5.24 -7.59
N ALA A 80 -13.09 -4.07 -6.99
CA ALA A 80 -11.75 -3.55 -6.69
C ALA A 80 -10.94 -4.49 -5.77
N LEU A 81 -11.60 -5.09 -4.76
CA LEU A 81 -10.96 -6.06 -3.87
C LEU A 81 -10.60 -7.34 -4.63
N VAL A 82 -11.53 -7.86 -5.45
CA VAL A 82 -11.29 -9.04 -6.29
C VAL A 82 -10.11 -8.82 -7.24
N THR A 83 -10.06 -7.67 -7.91
CA THR A 83 -8.96 -7.31 -8.82
C THR A 83 -7.63 -7.22 -8.08
N ALA A 84 -7.60 -6.60 -6.89
CA ALA A 84 -6.40 -6.48 -6.08
C ALA A 84 -5.87 -7.85 -5.60
N ILE A 85 -6.76 -8.74 -5.13
CA ILE A 85 -6.39 -10.10 -4.70
C ILE A 85 -5.78 -10.89 -5.86
N ARG A 86 -6.44 -10.88 -7.03
CA ARG A 86 -5.97 -11.60 -8.22
C ARG A 86 -4.64 -11.05 -8.74
N GLY A 87 -4.54 -9.73 -8.89
CA GLY A 87 -3.32 -9.07 -9.37
C GLY A 87 -2.15 -9.17 -8.40
N GLY A 88 -2.44 -9.17 -7.09
CA GLY A 88 -1.46 -9.37 -6.03
C GLY A 88 -1.11 -10.82 -5.75
N GLN A 89 -1.77 -11.78 -6.40
CA GLN A 89 -1.61 -13.23 -6.18
C GLN A 89 -1.71 -13.61 -4.68
N ILE A 90 -2.57 -12.90 -3.94
CA ILE A 90 -2.77 -13.13 -2.52
C ILE A 90 -3.62 -14.39 -2.36
N MET A 91 -3.09 -15.39 -1.66
CA MET A 91 -3.85 -16.60 -1.35
C MET A 91 -4.94 -16.26 -0.32
N LEU A 92 -6.19 -16.48 -0.69
CA LEU A 92 -7.32 -16.37 0.23
C LEU A 92 -7.34 -17.64 1.09
N THR A 93 -7.07 -17.50 2.38
CA THR A 93 -7.34 -18.56 3.36
C THR A 93 -8.79 -18.44 3.84
N PRO A 94 -9.46 -19.58 4.15
CA PRO A 94 -10.80 -19.59 4.75
C PRO A 94 -10.89 -18.78 6.05
#